data_AF-A0A643BX58-F1
#
_entry.id   AF-A0A643BX58-F1
#
_cell.length_a   1.000
_cell.length_b   1.000
_cell.length_c   1.000
_cell.angle_alpha   90.00
_cell.angle_beta   90.00
_cell.angle_gamma   90.00
#
_symmetry.space_group_name_H-M   'P 1'
#
loop_
_entity.id
_entity.type
_entity.pdbx_description
1 polymer ?
#
loop_
_entity_poly.entity_id
_entity_poly.type
_entity_poly.pdbx_seq_one_letter_code
_entity_poly.pdbx_strand_id
1 'polypeptide(L)'
;RGAMSCVLNGIVPLGLVLLVCGAQGFFLPNVTHLEKLLSKYQQDGPHSRVRRAIPRTWDEELERSAAAWAQECIWEHGPNSLLVSIGQNLAVHWGRYRSPGFHVQSWYDEVKDYTYPYPHECNPWCPERCSGTMCTHYTQIVWATTTKIGCAVNTCQRMNVWGDVWENAVYLVCNYSPKGNWIGEAPYRTGRPCSECPPRYGGSCRNNLCYRETYDQKPETDEMNEYFCISLLAQVIGCDTKMKDKCKGSTCNRYQCPAGCLHNRAKIFGTLFYESVSSICRAAIHYGVLDDKGGLVDVTRNGKVPFFVKSERNGVQSLSKYKSSSSFTVSNVKEQDLDCYTTVAQLCPYERPGTHCPRVHCPAHCKDEPSYWAPVLGTNIYADSSSICRTAVHAGVIRNKSGGYVDVMPVDKKEIYVGSLRNGVQSER
;
A
#
# COMPACT_ATOMS: atom_id res chain seq x y z
N ARG A 1 24.72 -63.55 6.91
CA ARG A 1 25.65 -63.62 5.76
C ARG A 1 25.89 -62.18 5.31
N GLY A 2 26.91 -61.53 5.87
CA GLY A 2 28.15 -61.24 5.13
C GLY A 2 27.91 -60.01 4.25
N ALA A 3 28.09 -58.77 4.71
CA ALA A 3 29.36 -58.07 4.98
C ALA A 3 30.26 -57.95 3.75
N MET A 4 30.41 -56.71 3.25
CA MET A 4 31.64 -56.07 2.79
C MET A 4 31.33 -54.55 2.80
N SER A 5 31.69 -53.76 3.81
CA SER A 5 33.05 -53.39 4.29
C SER A 5 33.81 -52.70 3.16
N CYS A 6 34.26 -51.45 3.25
CA CYS A 6 35.32 -50.91 4.11
C CYS A 6 35.70 -49.53 3.47
N VAL A 7 36.33 -48.52 4.06
CA VAL A 7 36.67 -48.14 5.44
C VAL A 7 37.50 -46.84 5.35
N LEU A 8 37.26 -45.95 6.32
CA LEU A 8 38.17 -45.03 7.02
C LEU A 8 38.85 -43.79 6.37
N ASN A 9 38.75 -42.74 7.21
CA ASN A 9 39.75 -41.73 7.58
C ASN A 9 40.11 -40.65 6.57
N GLY A 10 40.09 -39.36 6.88
CA GLY A 10 39.95 -38.65 8.15
C GLY A 10 40.51 -37.23 7.97
N ILE A 11 40.42 -36.42 9.03
CA ILE A 11 41.05 -35.10 9.26
C ILE A 11 40.14 -33.88 8.96
N VAL A 12 39.68 -33.27 10.06
CA VAL A 12 39.16 -31.90 10.23
C VAL A 12 40.35 -31.05 10.72
N PRO A 13 40.59 -29.81 10.26
CA PRO A 13 40.02 -28.65 10.99
C PRO A 13 39.77 -27.31 10.23
N LEU A 14 38.77 -26.60 10.77
CA LEU A 14 38.64 -25.13 11.01
C LEU A 14 38.51 -24.11 9.85
N GLY A 15 37.37 -23.39 9.88
CA GLY A 15 37.14 -22.05 9.31
C GLY A 15 36.54 -22.07 7.90
N LEU A 16 35.38 -21.51 7.56
CA LEU A 16 34.68 -20.35 8.09
C LEU A 16 33.17 -20.56 7.89
N VAL A 17 32.40 -20.38 8.95
CA VAL A 17 30.94 -20.32 8.91
C VAL A 17 30.53 -19.01 8.26
N LEU A 18 29.86 -19.08 7.10
CA LEU A 18 28.91 -18.07 6.66
C LEU A 18 27.58 -18.76 6.35
N LEU A 19 26.97 -19.26 7.43
CA LEU A 19 25.51 -19.26 7.55
C LEU A 19 25.09 -17.80 7.54
N VAL A 20 24.68 -17.28 6.39
CA VAL A 20 23.86 -16.06 6.38
C VAL A 20 22.50 -16.46 6.95
N CYS A 21 22.43 -16.29 8.26
CA CYS A 21 21.24 -16.34 9.06
C CYS A 21 20.23 -15.31 8.53
N GLY A 22 18.96 -15.73 8.49
CA GLY A 22 17.84 -14.90 8.88
C GLY A 22 17.80 -13.46 8.37
N ALA A 23 17.41 -13.29 7.10
CA ALA A 23 16.49 -12.22 6.77
C ALA A 23 15.18 -12.86 6.28
N GLN A 24 14.49 -13.58 7.17
CA GLN A 24 13.04 -13.69 7.07
C GLN A 24 12.42 -12.33 7.45
N GLY A 25 12.81 -11.28 6.72
CA GLY A 25 11.99 -10.10 6.59
C GLY A 25 10.81 -10.53 5.76
N PHE A 26 9.73 -10.96 6.41
CA PHE A 26 8.41 -10.89 5.81
C PHE A 26 8.18 -9.41 5.48
N PHE A 27 8.50 -9.01 4.24
CA PHE A 27 8.02 -7.77 3.68
C PHE A 27 6.49 -7.81 3.82
N LEU A 28 5.96 -6.94 4.69
CA LEU A 28 4.53 -6.74 4.81
C LEU A 28 3.96 -6.41 3.43
N PRO A 29 2.80 -6.99 3.05
CA PRO A 29 2.00 -6.40 1.99
C PRO A 29 1.45 -5.08 2.54
N ASN A 30 2.00 -3.98 2.02
CA ASN A 30 1.49 -2.62 2.07
C ASN A 30 1.53 -1.89 3.43
N VAL A 31 2.52 -1.01 3.58
CA VAL A 31 2.48 0.19 4.45
C VAL A 31 1.11 0.89 4.39
N THR A 32 0.50 0.95 3.21
CA THR A 32 -0.83 1.55 2.99
C THR A 32 -1.98 0.81 3.66
N HIS A 33 -1.84 -0.47 4.05
CA HIS A 33 -2.90 -1.24 4.71
C HIS A 33 -2.96 -0.92 6.20
N LEU A 34 -1.82 -0.88 6.89
CA LEU A 34 -1.73 -0.44 8.29
C LEU A 34 -2.11 1.03 8.42
N GLU A 35 -1.64 1.89 7.51
CA GLU A 35 -2.03 3.29 7.44
C GLU A 35 -3.55 3.45 7.26
N LYS A 36 -4.16 2.74 6.30
CA LYS A 36 -5.63 2.77 6.09
C LYS A 36 -6.40 2.21 7.28
N LEU A 37 -5.85 1.23 7.99
CA LEU A 37 -6.52 0.59 9.12
C LEU A 37 -6.45 1.45 10.39
N LEU A 38 -5.33 2.11 10.64
CA LEU A 38 -5.19 3.15 11.66
C LEU A 38 -5.99 4.41 11.30
N SER A 39 -6.18 4.68 10.01
CA SER A 39 -7.05 5.74 9.49
C SER A 39 -8.53 5.37 9.55
N LYS A 40 -8.89 4.08 9.56
CA LYS A 40 -10.28 3.61 9.71
C LYS A 40 -10.86 4.01 11.08
N TYR A 41 -10.07 3.93 12.14
CA TYR A 41 -10.44 4.45 13.47
C TYR A 41 -10.44 5.98 13.56
N GLN A 42 -10.09 6.69 12.47
CA GLN A 42 -10.37 8.12 12.31
C GLN A 42 -11.72 8.36 11.61
N GLN A 43 -12.24 7.38 10.86
CA GLN A 43 -13.45 7.50 10.02
C GLN A 43 -14.72 6.93 10.66
N ASP A 44 -14.64 5.94 11.56
CA ASP A 44 -15.79 5.44 12.34
C ASP A 44 -16.24 6.40 13.47
N GLY A 45 -15.98 7.70 13.27
CA GLY A 45 -16.33 8.79 14.16
C GLY A 45 -15.15 9.17 15.06
N PRO A 46 -14.55 10.37 14.88
CA PRO A 46 -13.95 11.00 16.04
C PRO A 46 -15.03 11.03 17.12
N HIS A 47 -14.65 10.80 18.38
CA HIS A 47 -15.49 11.18 19.51
C HIS A 47 -16.05 12.56 19.16
N SER A 48 -17.37 12.71 19.08
CA SER A 48 -18.06 13.88 18.49
C SER A 48 -17.72 15.21 19.16
N ARG A 49 -16.84 15.15 20.16
CA ARG A 49 -16.37 16.19 21.04
C ARG A 49 -14.86 16.50 20.87
N VAL A 50 -14.08 16.04 19.89
CA VAL A 50 -12.63 16.38 19.88
C VAL A 50 -12.33 17.76 19.28
N ARG A 51 -11.89 18.75 20.08
CA ARG A 51 -11.56 20.13 19.59
C ARG A 51 -10.32 20.21 18.70
N ARG A 52 -9.36 19.30 18.91
CA ARG A 52 -8.07 19.21 18.22
C ARG A 52 -7.83 17.77 17.81
N ALA A 53 -8.11 17.43 16.56
CA ALA A 53 -7.76 16.13 16.01
C ALA A 53 -6.95 16.37 14.75
N ILE A 54 -5.74 15.85 14.67
CA ILE A 54 -4.80 16.11 13.57
C ILE A 54 -4.70 14.85 12.71
N PRO A 55 -4.72 14.96 11.37
CA PRO A 55 -4.45 13.83 10.49
C PRO A 55 -3.06 13.28 10.78
N ARG A 56 -2.98 12.00 11.09
CA ARG A 56 -1.70 11.32 11.26
C ARG A 56 -1.13 10.95 9.90
N THR A 57 0.17 11.16 9.72
CA THR A 57 0.92 10.70 8.55
C THR A 57 1.76 9.49 8.92
N TRP A 58 1.93 8.56 7.97
CA TRP A 58 2.93 7.51 8.14
C TRP A 58 4.34 8.11 8.21
N ASP A 59 5.18 7.58 9.09
CA ASP A 59 6.58 8.00 9.26
C ASP A 59 7.50 6.78 9.16
N GLU A 60 8.33 6.77 8.11
CA GLU A 60 9.22 5.64 7.79
C GLU A 60 10.33 5.44 8.85
N GLU A 61 10.70 6.48 9.60
CA GLU A 61 11.69 6.37 10.67
C GLU A 61 11.09 5.66 11.89
N LEU A 62 9.85 6.01 12.24
CA LEU A 62 9.10 5.30 13.28
C LEU A 62 8.85 3.84 12.90
N GLU A 63 8.57 3.55 11.62
CA GLU A 63 8.42 2.18 11.11
C GLU A 63 9.73 1.39 11.25
N ARG A 64 10.86 1.96 10.81
CA ARG A 64 12.17 1.31 10.96
C ARG A 64 12.51 1.02 12.41
N SER A 65 12.23 1.97 13.31
CA SER A 65 12.42 1.79 14.74
C SER A 65 11.51 0.70 15.33
N ALA A 66 10.24 0.66 14.92
CA ALA A 66 9.30 -0.39 15.33
C ALA A 66 9.73 -1.77 14.82
N ALA A 67 10.25 -1.85 13.59
CA ALA A 67 10.77 -3.09 13.01
C ALA A 67 12.00 -3.60 13.74
N ALA A 68 12.92 -2.71 14.12
CA ALA A 68 14.08 -3.06 14.93
C ALA A 68 13.65 -3.64 16.30
N TRP A 69 12.68 -3.00 16.98
CA TRP A 69 12.19 -3.50 18.27
C TRP A 69 11.42 -4.83 18.15
N ALA A 70 10.60 -4.99 17.10
CA ALA A 70 9.86 -6.23 16.87
C ALA A 70 10.79 -7.43 16.63
N GLN A 71 12.00 -7.21 16.11
CA GLN A 71 13.02 -8.25 15.88
C GLN A 71 13.65 -8.78 17.17
N GLU A 72 13.68 -7.98 18.23
CA GLU A 72 14.21 -8.41 19.54
C GLU A 72 13.35 -9.51 20.16
N CYS A 73 12.07 -9.64 19.78
CA CYS A 73 11.17 -10.65 20.30
C CYS A 73 11.04 -10.64 21.83
N ILE A 74 11.06 -9.44 22.41
CA ILE A 74 10.88 -9.18 23.84
C ILE A 74 9.50 -8.58 24.05
N TRP A 75 8.68 -9.18 24.92
CA TRP A 75 7.35 -8.68 25.27
C TRP A 75 7.46 -7.54 26.31
N GLU A 76 8.13 -6.46 25.92
CA GLU A 76 8.34 -5.26 26.72
C GLU A 76 8.36 -4.03 25.82
N HIS A 77 8.14 -2.85 26.41
CA HIS A 77 8.33 -1.59 25.69
C HIS A 77 9.81 -1.27 25.48
N GLY A 78 10.15 -0.68 24.33
CA GLY A 78 11.50 -0.19 24.10
C GLY A 78 11.81 0.27 22.67
N PRO A 79 13.08 0.62 22.39
CA PRO A 79 14.17 0.72 23.37
C PRO A 79 13.98 1.93 24.31
N ASN A 80 14.43 1.81 25.57
CA ASN A 80 14.23 2.83 26.62
C ASN A 80 14.69 4.24 26.22
N SER A 81 15.76 4.34 25.41
CA SER A 81 16.28 5.63 24.90
C SER A 81 15.29 6.38 24.01
N LEU A 82 14.35 5.68 23.36
CA LEU A 82 13.35 6.26 22.49
C LEU A 82 12.02 6.52 23.21
N LEU A 83 11.66 5.71 24.21
CA LEU A 83 10.38 5.83 24.94
C LEU A 83 10.19 7.16 25.69
N VAL A 84 11.27 7.95 25.84
CA VAL A 84 11.20 9.32 26.38
C VAL A 84 10.55 10.30 25.40
N SER A 85 10.62 10.05 24.09
CA SER A 85 10.16 10.96 23.04
C SER A 85 9.04 10.39 22.17
N ILE A 86 8.91 9.06 22.10
CA ILE A 86 7.87 8.37 21.32
C ILE A 86 6.90 7.59 22.23
N GLY A 87 5.65 7.46 21.77
CA GLY A 87 4.69 6.50 22.32
C GLY A 87 4.82 5.16 21.63
N GLN A 88 4.35 4.08 22.25
CA GLN A 88 4.42 2.74 21.68
C GLN A 88 3.23 1.88 22.10
N ASN A 89 2.57 1.24 21.13
CA ASN A 89 1.58 0.19 21.39
C ASN A 89 2.14 -1.15 20.90
N LEU A 90 1.88 -2.21 21.68
CA LEU A 90 2.34 -3.57 21.44
C LEU A 90 1.14 -4.51 21.35
N ALA A 91 1.21 -5.50 20.48
CA ALA A 91 0.23 -6.58 20.42
C ALA A 91 0.91 -7.88 20.02
N VAL A 92 0.49 -8.97 20.63
CA VAL A 92 1.02 -10.30 20.34
C VAL A 92 -0.11 -11.31 20.24
N HIS A 93 0.03 -12.27 19.33
CA HIS A 93 -0.78 -13.48 19.33
C HIS A 93 0.04 -14.69 18.90
N TRP A 94 -0.49 -15.87 19.15
CA TRP A 94 0.08 -17.14 18.69
C TRP A 94 -1.04 -18.06 18.20
N GLY A 95 -0.66 -19.09 17.42
CA GLY A 95 -1.61 -20.04 16.85
C GLY A 95 -2.29 -19.55 15.58
N ARG A 96 -3.62 -19.38 15.61
CA ARG A 96 -4.41 -19.03 14.41
C ARG A 96 -4.02 -17.65 13.89
N TYR A 97 -3.87 -17.55 12.57
CA TYR A 97 -3.59 -16.28 11.90
C TYR A 97 -4.61 -15.19 12.28
N ARG A 98 -4.10 -14.04 12.73
CA ARG A 98 -4.84 -12.79 12.87
C ARG A 98 -4.19 -11.73 11.99
N SER A 99 -5.02 -10.93 11.31
CA SER A 99 -4.50 -9.79 10.55
C SER A 99 -3.98 -8.72 11.52
N PRO A 100 -3.05 -7.84 11.10
CA PRO A 100 -2.68 -6.67 11.90
C PRO A 100 -3.88 -5.82 12.30
N GLY A 101 -4.93 -5.85 11.47
CA GLY A 101 -6.21 -5.21 11.74
C GLY A 101 -6.92 -5.66 13.00
N PHE A 102 -6.81 -6.95 13.32
CA PHE A 102 -7.36 -7.52 14.54
C PHE A 102 -6.71 -6.91 15.80
N HIS A 103 -5.39 -6.70 15.78
CA HIS A 103 -4.66 -6.11 16.90
C HIS A 103 -5.01 -4.64 17.12
N VAL A 104 -5.09 -3.87 16.05
CA VAL A 104 -5.47 -2.46 16.16
C VAL A 104 -6.92 -2.34 16.63
N GLN A 105 -7.82 -3.26 16.22
CA GLN A 105 -9.18 -3.32 16.76
C GLN A 105 -9.18 -3.63 18.25
N SER A 106 -8.37 -4.58 18.72
CA SER A 106 -8.29 -4.88 20.16
C SER A 106 -7.79 -3.69 20.98
N TRP A 107 -6.84 -2.90 20.46
CA TRP A 107 -6.42 -1.65 21.10
C TRP A 107 -7.55 -0.62 21.15
N TYR A 108 -8.32 -0.47 20.06
CA TYR A 108 -9.44 0.48 20.01
C TYR A 108 -10.58 0.06 20.94
N ASP A 109 -10.87 -1.24 21.03
CA ASP A 109 -11.98 -1.80 21.81
C ASP A 109 -11.87 -1.53 23.32
N GLU A 110 -10.69 -1.15 23.83
CA GLU A 110 -10.52 -0.65 25.19
C GLU A 110 -11.36 0.62 25.48
N VAL A 111 -11.86 1.30 24.45
CA VAL A 111 -12.84 2.40 24.58
C VAL A 111 -14.07 1.98 25.41
N LYS A 112 -14.43 0.70 25.41
CA LYS A 112 -15.55 0.15 26.20
C LYS A 112 -15.30 0.24 27.71
N ASP A 113 -14.03 0.23 28.11
CA ASP A 113 -13.57 0.25 29.49
C ASP A 113 -13.01 1.62 29.90
N TYR A 114 -12.84 2.54 28.94
CA TYR A 114 -12.32 3.88 29.18
C TYR A 114 -13.44 4.89 29.45
N THR A 115 -13.35 5.60 30.58
CA THR A 115 -14.24 6.73 30.89
C THR A 115 -13.50 8.05 30.72
N TYR A 116 -13.97 8.90 29.80
CA TYR A 116 -13.35 10.20 29.57
C TYR A 116 -13.56 11.15 30.79
N PRO A 117 -12.51 11.81 31.31
CA PRO A 117 -12.63 12.69 32.47
C PRO A 117 -13.40 13.98 32.13
N TYR A 118 -14.23 14.46 33.05
CA TYR A 118 -14.89 15.74 32.88
C TYR A 118 -13.87 16.89 33.02
N PRO A 119 -14.06 18.02 32.30
CA PRO A 119 -13.10 19.13 32.35
C PRO A 119 -12.80 19.67 33.76
N HIS A 120 -13.79 19.65 34.67
CA HIS A 120 -13.62 20.12 36.05
C HIS A 120 -12.79 19.16 36.93
N GLU A 121 -12.62 17.90 36.49
CA GLU A 121 -11.82 16.89 37.18
C GLU A 121 -10.33 16.98 36.79
N CYS A 122 -10.02 17.71 35.72
CA CYS A 122 -8.67 17.92 35.22
C CYS A 122 -8.04 19.20 35.81
N ASN A 123 -7.79 19.21 37.12
CA ASN A 123 -7.15 20.33 37.81
C ASN A 123 -6.35 19.89 39.06
N PRO A 124 -5.00 19.96 39.07
CA PRO A 124 -4.10 20.28 37.95
C PRO A 124 -3.89 19.08 36.99
N TRP A 125 -4.31 17.89 37.39
CA TRP A 125 -4.12 16.63 36.65
C TRP A 125 -5.48 15.96 36.40
N CYS A 126 -5.63 15.30 35.25
CA CYS A 126 -6.79 14.48 34.94
C CYS A 126 -6.68 13.09 35.60
N PRO A 127 -7.78 12.53 36.13
CA PRO A 127 -7.80 11.15 36.62
C PRO A 127 -7.76 10.16 35.45
N GLU A 128 -6.99 9.08 35.59
CA GLU A 128 -7.07 7.92 34.71
C GLU A 128 -8.26 7.05 35.14
N ARG A 129 -9.21 6.83 34.23
CA ARG A 129 -10.40 6.00 34.50
C ARG A 129 -10.51 4.87 33.50
N CYS A 130 -9.95 3.74 33.90
CA CYS A 130 -10.04 2.47 33.17
C CYS A 130 -10.72 1.44 34.08
N SER A 131 -11.85 0.89 33.65
CA SER A 131 -12.54 -0.20 34.35
C SER A 131 -12.03 -1.59 33.94
N GLY A 132 -11.30 -1.66 32.83
CA GLY A 132 -10.73 -2.88 32.27
C GLY A 132 -9.28 -3.12 32.71
N THR A 133 -8.65 -4.13 32.12
CA THR A 133 -7.24 -4.46 32.39
C THR A 133 -6.26 -3.50 31.74
N MET A 134 -6.67 -2.82 30.65
CA MET A 134 -5.84 -1.87 29.91
C MET A 134 -6.72 -0.89 29.12
N CYS A 135 -6.35 0.40 29.15
CA CYS A 135 -6.98 1.44 28.31
C CYS A 135 -5.96 2.32 27.57
N THR A 136 -4.67 2.11 27.84
CA THR A 136 -3.60 3.00 27.37
C THR A 136 -3.33 2.84 25.87
N HIS A 137 -3.68 1.70 25.27
CA HIS A 137 -3.54 1.53 23.82
C HIS A 137 -4.58 2.37 23.09
N TYR A 138 -5.83 2.36 23.56
CA TYR A 138 -6.90 3.22 23.03
C TYR A 138 -6.53 4.70 23.17
N THR A 139 -6.15 5.15 24.37
CA THR A 139 -5.84 6.58 24.59
C THR A 139 -4.69 7.05 23.70
N GLN A 140 -3.69 6.22 23.42
CA GLN A 140 -2.62 6.54 22.47
C GLN A 140 -3.15 6.66 21.02
N ILE A 141 -4.09 5.79 20.61
CA ILE A 141 -4.72 5.85 19.27
C ILE A 141 -5.51 7.15 19.09
N VAL A 142 -6.18 7.64 20.13
CA VAL A 142 -6.99 8.87 20.06
C VAL A 142 -6.26 10.12 20.55
N TRP A 143 -4.95 10.04 20.77
CA TRP A 143 -4.16 11.15 21.31
C TRP A 143 -4.08 12.33 20.32
N ALA A 144 -4.61 13.48 20.73
CA ALA A 144 -4.85 14.65 19.88
C ALA A 144 -3.58 15.26 19.27
N THR A 145 -2.47 15.25 20.02
CA THR A 145 -1.21 15.86 19.58
C THR A 145 -0.34 14.93 18.74
N THR A 146 -0.64 13.63 18.73
CA THR A 146 0.10 12.64 17.94
C THR A 146 -0.19 12.83 16.46
N THR A 147 0.86 13.10 15.68
CA THR A 147 0.74 13.42 14.25
C THR A 147 1.39 12.39 13.33
N LYS A 148 2.21 11.49 13.87
CA LYS A 148 3.00 10.53 13.11
C LYS A 148 2.88 9.14 13.71
N ILE A 149 2.92 8.13 12.85
CA ILE A 149 2.89 6.72 13.24
C ILE A 149 3.74 5.88 12.30
N GLY A 150 4.41 4.86 12.83
CA GLY A 150 5.04 3.80 12.04
C GLY A 150 4.96 2.48 12.78
N CYS A 151 4.65 1.40 12.08
CA CYS A 151 4.44 0.08 12.68
C CYS A 151 5.14 -1.03 11.92
N ALA A 152 5.49 -2.10 12.63
CA ALA A 152 6.06 -3.30 12.05
C ALA A 152 5.51 -4.56 12.71
N VAL A 153 5.47 -5.65 11.96
CA VAL A 153 5.10 -6.98 12.44
C VAL A 153 6.30 -7.90 12.28
N ASN A 154 6.57 -8.70 13.30
CA ASN A 154 7.57 -9.76 13.25
C ASN A 154 6.98 -11.08 13.76
N THR A 155 7.46 -12.20 13.24
CA THR A 155 7.12 -13.53 13.76
C THR A 155 8.30 -14.05 14.58
N CYS A 156 8.10 -14.14 15.88
CA CYS A 156 9.06 -14.61 16.85
C CYS A 156 8.95 -16.12 17.02
N GLN A 157 10.01 -16.87 16.70
CA GLN A 157 10.02 -18.33 16.81
C GLN A 157 9.74 -18.79 18.25
N ARG A 158 10.32 -18.08 19.23
CA ARG A 158 10.10 -18.28 20.66
C ARG A 158 10.09 -16.91 21.34
N MET A 159 9.05 -16.63 22.10
CA MET A 159 8.88 -15.35 22.81
C MET A 159 8.27 -15.61 24.18
N ASN A 160 8.86 -15.06 25.23
CA ASN A 160 8.27 -15.12 26.57
C ASN A 160 7.19 -14.03 26.68
N VAL A 161 5.94 -14.45 26.84
CA VAL A 161 4.77 -13.58 26.98
C VAL A 161 4.11 -13.92 28.31
N TRP A 162 4.14 -12.98 29.26
CA TRP A 162 3.57 -13.15 30.60
C TRP A 162 4.04 -14.39 31.39
N GLY A 163 5.30 -14.82 31.17
CA GLY A 163 5.89 -15.96 31.87
C GLY A 163 5.79 -17.28 31.10
N ASP A 164 5.03 -17.33 30.01
CA ASP A 164 4.91 -18.49 29.14
C ASP A 164 5.67 -18.31 27.83
N VAL A 165 6.35 -19.36 27.37
CA VAL A 165 7.04 -19.32 26.06
C VAL A 165 6.05 -19.67 24.95
N TRP A 166 5.76 -18.70 24.11
CA TRP A 166 4.93 -18.86 22.93
C TRP A 166 5.80 -19.16 21.71
N GLU A 167 5.41 -20.18 20.94
CA GLU A 167 6.07 -20.53 19.69
C GLU A 167 5.40 -19.87 18.49
N ASN A 168 6.21 -19.37 17.55
CA ASN A 168 5.75 -18.66 16.35
C ASN A 168 4.77 -17.52 16.69
N ALA A 169 5.08 -16.76 17.74
CA ALA A 169 4.29 -15.62 18.16
C ALA A 169 4.42 -14.49 17.14
N VAL A 170 3.30 -13.94 16.69
CA VAL A 170 3.27 -12.77 15.82
C VAL A 170 3.17 -11.53 16.69
N TYR A 171 4.16 -10.65 16.57
CA TYR A 171 4.36 -9.47 17.39
C TYR A 171 4.23 -8.21 16.54
N LEU A 172 3.30 -7.34 16.88
CA LEU A 172 3.06 -6.03 16.27
C LEU A 172 3.56 -4.93 17.21
N VAL A 173 4.40 -4.05 16.67
CA VAL A 173 4.90 -2.85 17.34
C VAL A 173 4.47 -1.63 16.54
N CYS A 174 3.86 -0.64 17.18
CA CYS A 174 3.52 0.65 16.59
C CYS A 174 4.11 1.79 17.42
N ASN A 175 4.91 2.65 16.79
CA ASN A 175 5.49 3.83 17.41
C ASN A 175 4.73 5.11 17.00
N TYR A 176 4.60 6.05 17.93
CA TYR A 176 3.79 7.26 17.80
C TYR A 176 4.65 8.50 18.12
N SER A 177 4.52 9.56 17.31
CA SER A 177 5.19 10.84 17.56
C SER A 177 4.29 12.04 17.27
N PRO A 178 4.28 13.07 18.13
CA PRO A 178 4.81 13.07 19.51
C PRO A 178 4.18 11.99 20.40
N LYS A 179 4.87 11.62 21.48
CA LYS A 179 4.35 10.68 22.49
C LYS A 179 3.01 11.13 23.07
N GLY A 180 2.09 10.18 23.27
CA GLY A 180 0.87 10.36 24.03
C GLY A 180 0.94 9.77 25.44
N ASN A 181 -0.21 9.59 26.09
CA ASN A 181 -0.35 9.05 27.44
C ASN A 181 0.52 9.77 28.47
N TRP A 182 0.55 11.11 28.40
CA TRP A 182 1.18 11.93 29.43
C TRP A 182 0.42 11.78 30.75
N ILE A 183 1.15 11.51 31.82
CA ILE A 183 0.57 11.32 33.16
C ILE A 183 -0.20 12.59 33.54
N GLY A 184 -1.46 12.42 33.93
CA GLY A 184 -2.33 13.51 34.32
C GLY A 184 -2.88 14.36 33.16
N GLU A 185 -2.73 13.92 31.90
CA GLU A 185 -3.37 14.55 30.75
C GLU A 185 -4.48 13.67 30.15
N ALA A 186 -5.55 14.31 29.67
CA ALA A 186 -6.57 13.64 28.87
C ALA A 186 -6.08 13.48 27.42
N PRO A 187 -6.49 12.42 26.70
CA PRO A 187 -6.01 12.15 25.34
C PRO A 187 -6.39 13.20 24.32
N TYR A 188 -7.44 13.98 24.59
CA TYR A 188 -7.86 15.10 23.76
C TYR A 188 -8.61 16.12 24.61
N ARG A 189 -9.21 17.15 23.98
CA ARG A 189 -10.10 18.12 24.64
C ARG A 189 -11.50 18.01 24.09
N THR A 190 -12.50 18.06 24.97
CA THR A 190 -13.92 17.99 24.60
C THR A 190 -14.49 19.32 24.09
N GLY A 191 -15.26 19.33 23.00
CA GLY A 191 -15.89 20.49 22.36
C GLY A 191 -16.12 20.30 20.86
N ARG A 192 -16.48 21.38 20.17
CA ARG A 192 -16.79 21.32 18.73
C ARG A 192 -15.54 20.89 17.94
N PRO A 193 -15.66 19.93 17.00
CA PRO A 193 -14.55 19.55 16.14
C PRO A 193 -13.86 20.74 15.48
N CYS A 194 -12.53 20.69 15.44
CA CYS A 194 -11.66 21.73 14.87
C CYS A 194 -11.73 23.12 15.51
N SER A 195 -12.46 23.31 16.62
CA SER A 195 -12.62 24.63 17.23
C SER A 195 -11.33 25.21 17.83
N GLU A 196 -10.28 24.40 17.97
CA GLU A 196 -8.98 24.83 18.49
C GLU A 196 -7.81 24.34 17.63
N CYS A 197 -7.97 24.18 16.32
CA CYS A 197 -6.87 23.73 15.45
C CYS A 197 -5.61 24.61 15.63
N PRO A 198 -4.40 24.01 15.75
CA PRO A 198 -3.18 24.79 15.90
C PRO A 198 -2.94 25.75 14.73
N PRO A 199 -2.35 26.95 14.94
CA PRO A 199 -2.15 27.95 13.89
C PRO A 199 -1.42 27.44 12.65
N ARG A 200 -0.50 26.47 12.83
CA ARG A 200 0.22 25.79 11.73
C ARG A 200 -0.70 25.06 10.73
N TYR A 201 -1.96 24.81 11.09
CA TYR A 201 -2.98 24.24 10.22
C TYR A 201 -3.94 25.29 9.64
N GLY A 202 -3.75 26.59 9.88
CA GLY A 202 -4.58 27.63 9.23
C GLY A 202 -6.08 27.58 9.56
N GLY A 203 -6.51 26.83 10.59
CA GLY A 203 -7.91 26.74 11.01
C GLY A 203 -8.81 25.86 10.13
N SER A 204 -8.28 25.23 9.08
CA SER A 204 -9.06 24.39 8.18
C SER A 204 -9.49 23.07 8.82
N CYS A 205 -10.74 22.68 8.57
CA CYS A 205 -11.35 21.47 9.12
C CYS A 205 -11.88 20.57 8.01
N ARG A 206 -11.46 19.31 7.97
CA ARG A 206 -11.99 18.30 7.04
C ARG A 206 -12.19 17.00 7.80
N ASN A 207 -13.38 16.40 7.68
CA ASN A 207 -13.75 15.19 8.41
C ASN A 207 -13.47 15.29 9.93
N ASN A 208 -13.76 16.44 10.54
CA ASN A 208 -13.51 16.72 11.97
C ASN A 208 -12.01 16.71 12.37
N LEU A 209 -11.09 16.81 11.41
CA LEU A 209 -9.63 16.91 11.63
C LEU A 209 -9.08 18.25 11.13
N CYS A 210 -8.02 18.73 11.77
CA CYS A 210 -7.29 19.95 11.45
C CYS A 210 -6.33 19.75 10.27
N TYR A 211 -6.57 20.41 9.15
CA TYR A 211 -5.73 20.33 7.95
C TYR A 211 -5.06 21.66 7.66
N ARG A 212 -3.84 21.63 7.13
CA ARG A 212 -3.11 22.83 6.74
C ARG A 212 -3.65 23.38 5.43
N GLU A 213 -4.11 24.63 5.43
CA GLU A 213 -4.34 25.38 4.19
C GLU A 213 -2.99 25.65 3.53
N THR A 214 -2.66 24.90 2.49
CA THR A 214 -1.79 25.42 1.45
C THR A 214 -2.68 26.30 0.57
N TYR A 215 -2.54 27.63 0.70
CA TYR A 215 -3.05 28.55 -0.30
C TYR A 215 -2.32 28.25 -1.61
N ASP A 216 -2.92 27.41 -2.46
CA ASP A 216 -2.63 27.41 -3.88
C ASP A 216 -3.17 28.75 -4.41
N GLN A 217 -2.30 29.77 -4.42
CA GLN A 217 -2.51 30.90 -5.30
C GLN A 217 -2.50 30.36 -6.73
N LYS A 218 -3.65 30.44 -7.37
CA LYS A 218 -3.86 30.13 -8.77
C LYS A 218 -3.83 31.48 -9.51
N PRO A 219 -2.74 31.88 -10.19
CA PRO A 219 -2.87 32.74 -11.35
C PRO A 219 -3.47 31.89 -12.47
N GLU A 220 -4.59 32.34 -13.00
CA GLU A 220 -5.06 31.96 -14.32
C GLU A 220 -4.03 32.45 -15.35
N THR A 221 -3.14 31.56 -15.77
CA THR A 221 -2.60 31.56 -17.12
C THR A 221 -2.39 30.11 -17.51
N ASP A 222 -3.02 29.73 -18.61
CA ASP A 222 -2.75 28.50 -19.36
C ASP A 222 -1.23 28.29 -19.50
N GLU A 223 -0.81 27.02 -19.52
CA GLU A 223 0.56 26.53 -19.71
C GLU A 223 1.47 26.45 -18.46
N MET A 224 1.16 25.56 -17.50
CA MET A 224 2.14 24.66 -16.84
C MET A 224 1.52 23.91 -15.64
N ASN A 225 1.04 22.68 -15.86
CA ASN A 225 1.36 21.49 -15.06
C ASN A 225 0.48 20.29 -15.45
N GLU A 226 0.81 19.72 -16.60
CA GLU A 226 0.43 18.37 -17.03
C GLU A 226 1.18 17.29 -16.22
N TYR A 227 1.13 17.33 -14.88
CA TYR A 227 1.87 16.36 -14.05
C TYR A 227 1.18 15.85 -12.79
N PHE A 228 -0.09 16.20 -12.55
CA PHE A 228 -0.85 15.68 -11.40
C PHE A 228 -2.13 14.90 -11.80
N CYS A 229 -2.08 14.19 -12.93
CA CYS A 229 -3.15 13.27 -13.35
C CYS A 229 -2.61 11.87 -13.72
N ILE A 230 -1.66 11.34 -12.94
CA ILE A 230 -1.19 9.95 -13.06
C ILE A 230 -1.21 9.30 -11.66
N SER A 231 -2.40 9.10 -11.12
CA SER A 231 -2.61 8.18 -10.00
C SER A 231 -3.98 7.53 -10.18
N LEU A 232 -4.13 6.23 -10.42
CA LEU A 232 -3.20 5.14 -10.17
C LEU A 232 -3.66 3.89 -10.95
N LEU A 233 -2.82 3.40 -11.86
CA LEU A 233 -2.67 1.98 -12.24
C LEU A 233 -1.42 1.78 -13.12
N ALA A 234 -1.06 2.78 -13.93
CA ALA A 234 0.30 2.87 -14.48
C ALA A 234 1.31 3.08 -13.34
N GLN A 235 2.03 2.02 -12.97
CA GLN A 235 3.12 2.16 -12.00
C GLN A 235 4.23 2.98 -12.64
N VAL A 236 4.61 4.09 -12.02
CA VAL A 236 5.80 4.84 -12.42
C VAL A 236 7.03 3.99 -12.10
N ILE A 237 7.86 3.73 -13.12
CA ILE A 237 9.03 2.87 -13.00
C ILE A 237 10.31 3.63 -13.37
N GLY A 238 11.46 3.12 -12.94
CA GLY A 238 12.76 3.65 -13.37
C GLY A 238 13.20 3.07 -14.72
N CYS A 239 14.09 3.77 -15.43
CA CYS A 239 14.67 3.28 -16.69
C CYS A 239 15.39 1.93 -16.58
N ASP A 240 15.83 1.56 -15.38
CA ASP A 240 16.51 0.31 -15.06
C ASP A 240 15.58 -0.81 -14.58
N THR A 241 14.30 -0.49 -14.36
CA THR A 241 13.30 -1.43 -13.85
C THR A 241 13.08 -2.58 -14.83
N LYS A 242 13.32 -3.80 -14.34
CA LYS A 242 13.17 -5.00 -15.16
C LYS A 242 11.75 -5.55 -15.07
N MET A 243 11.34 -6.25 -16.11
CA MET A 243 10.04 -6.90 -16.13
C MET A 243 9.85 -7.85 -14.94
N LYS A 244 10.84 -8.68 -14.60
CA LYS A 244 10.78 -9.64 -13.48
C LYS A 244 10.59 -8.96 -12.11
N ASP A 245 11.00 -7.71 -11.95
CA ASP A 245 10.97 -7.02 -10.65
C ASP A 245 9.55 -6.53 -10.32
N LYS A 246 8.80 -6.09 -11.33
CA LYS A 246 7.45 -5.54 -11.19
C LYS A 246 6.34 -6.52 -11.55
N CYS A 247 6.59 -7.43 -12.48
CA CYS A 247 5.59 -8.39 -12.98
C CYS A 247 5.61 -9.70 -12.17
N LYS A 248 4.91 -9.72 -11.03
CA LYS A 248 4.69 -10.92 -10.20
C LYS A 248 3.22 -11.38 -10.31
N GLY A 249 2.91 -12.23 -11.30
CA GLY A 249 1.56 -12.80 -11.49
C GLY A 249 0.81 -12.26 -12.71
N SER A 250 -0.51 -12.12 -12.63
CA SER A 250 -1.42 -11.59 -13.66
C SER A 250 -1.43 -10.05 -13.77
N THR A 251 -0.65 -9.35 -12.96
CA THR A 251 -0.68 -7.89 -12.77
C THR A 251 0.19 -7.09 -13.75
N CYS A 252 0.53 -7.67 -14.90
CA CYS A 252 1.48 -7.08 -15.84
C CYS A 252 0.71 -6.44 -16.97
N ASN A 253 0.40 -5.15 -16.81
CA ASN A 253 -0.42 -4.40 -17.77
C ASN A 253 0.35 -3.19 -18.29
N ARG A 254 0.20 -2.04 -17.63
CA ARG A 254 0.65 -0.73 -18.11
C ARG A 254 1.65 -0.09 -17.16
N TYR A 255 2.70 0.51 -17.72
CA TYR A 255 3.73 1.23 -16.95
C TYR A 255 3.97 2.62 -17.54
N GLN A 256 4.32 3.56 -16.67
CA GLN A 256 4.77 4.90 -17.06
C GLN A 256 6.30 4.95 -16.99
N CYS A 257 6.94 5.15 -18.13
CA CYS A 257 8.38 5.34 -18.25
C CYS A 257 8.73 6.83 -18.19
N PRO A 258 9.78 7.21 -17.43
CA PRO A 258 10.29 8.57 -17.41
C PRO A 258 11.08 8.88 -18.69
N ALA A 259 11.36 10.16 -18.91
CA ALA A 259 12.28 10.61 -19.97
C ALA A 259 13.73 10.20 -19.66
N GLY A 260 14.59 10.20 -20.69
CA GLY A 260 16.04 9.99 -20.56
C GLY A 260 16.46 8.52 -20.40
N CYS A 261 15.65 7.58 -20.87
CA CYS A 261 15.94 6.15 -20.76
C CYS A 261 16.82 5.60 -21.90
N LEU A 262 16.99 6.34 -23.00
CA LEU A 262 17.76 5.91 -24.18
C LEU A 262 19.20 5.51 -23.82
N HIS A 263 19.90 6.40 -23.09
CA HIS A 263 21.30 6.25 -22.69
C HIS A 263 21.52 5.54 -21.35
N ASN A 264 20.45 5.01 -20.75
CA ASN A 264 20.58 4.28 -19.49
C ASN A 264 21.38 2.97 -19.67
N ARG A 265 22.16 2.56 -18.65
CA ARG A 265 23.04 1.38 -18.70
C ARG A 265 22.31 0.03 -18.57
N ALA A 266 21.00 0.03 -18.34
CA ALA A 266 20.23 -1.19 -18.09
C ALA A 266 20.19 -2.12 -19.32
N LYS A 267 20.61 -3.38 -19.18
CA LYS A 267 20.67 -4.31 -20.32
C LYS A 267 19.28 -4.73 -20.81
N ILE A 268 19.15 -4.94 -22.12
CA ILE A 268 18.00 -5.59 -22.75
C ILE A 268 18.47 -6.77 -23.60
N PHE A 269 17.70 -7.85 -23.62
CA PHE A 269 18.00 -9.07 -24.40
C PHE A 269 16.82 -9.38 -25.31
N GLY A 270 17.05 -9.44 -26.63
CA GLY A 270 16.01 -9.73 -27.62
C GLY A 270 15.62 -8.56 -28.53
N THR A 271 14.65 -8.79 -29.40
CA THR A 271 14.21 -7.83 -30.44
C THR A 271 12.69 -7.69 -30.47
N LEU A 272 11.96 -8.79 -30.71
CA LEU A 272 10.50 -8.81 -30.68
C LEU A 272 10.02 -9.31 -29.32
N PHE A 273 10.63 -10.39 -28.85
CA PHE A 273 10.47 -10.91 -27.50
C PHE A 273 11.67 -10.49 -26.67
N TYR A 274 11.43 -9.87 -25.52
CA TYR A 274 12.47 -9.44 -24.60
C TYR A 274 12.53 -10.35 -23.39
N GLU A 275 13.73 -10.68 -22.90
CA GLU A 275 13.87 -11.51 -21.71
C GLU A 275 13.33 -10.77 -20.48
N SER A 276 12.65 -11.45 -19.55
CA SER A 276 12.10 -10.83 -18.33
C SER A 276 13.10 -10.06 -17.45
N VAL A 277 14.41 -10.24 -17.60
CA VAL A 277 15.43 -9.45 -16.87
C VAL A 277 15.85 -8.17 -17.61
N SER A 278 15.25 -7.90 -18.76
CA SER A 278 15.43 -6.68 -19.56
C SER A 278 14.64 -5.52 -18.94
N SER A 279 15.19 -4.31 -19.09
CA SER A 279 14.47 -3.06 -18.76
C SER A 279 13.22 -2.92 -19.63
N ILE A 280 12.10 -2.56 -19.01
CA ILE A 280 10.82 -2.32 -19.71
C ILE A 280 10.94 -1.09 -20.61
N CYS A 281 11.39 0.03 -20.06
CA CYS A 281 11.46 1.31 -20.80
C CYS A 281 12.45 1.26 -21.95
N ARG A 282 13.62 0.64 -21.76
CA ARG A 282 14.58 0.49 -22.87
C ARG A 282 14.10 -0.48 -23.93
N ALA A 283 13.37 -1.54 -23.55
CA ALA A 283 12.75 -2.44 -24.52
C ALA A 283 11.65 -1.73 -25.32
N ALA A 284 10.87 -0.85 -24.68
CA ALA A 284 9.86 -0.02 -25.34
C ALA A 284 10.47 0.95 -26.37
N ILE A 285 11.56 1.62 -26.01
CA ILE A 285 12.33 2.48 -26.94
C ILE A 285 12.92 1.65 -28.07
N HIS A 286 13.60 0.55 -27.76
CA HIS A 286 14.18 -0.35 -28.75
C HIS A 286 13.11 -0.87 -29.74
N TYR A 287 11.91 -1.20 -29.27
CA TYR A 287 10.82 -1.65 -30.15
C TYR A 287 10.23 -0.50 -30.98
N GLY A 288 10.30 0.74 -30.48
CA GLY A 288 9.71 1.93 -31.10
C GLY A 288 8.31 2.28 -30.58
N VAL A 289 7.94 1.75 -29.41
CA VAL A 289 6.70 2.16 -28.69
C VAL A 289 6.88 3.52 -28.04
N LEU A 290 8.08 3.78 -27.50
CA LEU A 290 8.43 5.03 -26.83
C LEU A 290 9.63 5.69 -27.51
N ASP A 291 9.74 7.00 -27.35
CA ASP A 291 10.96 7.76 -27.60
C ASP A 291 11.65 8.11 -26.25
N ASP A 292 12.70 8.94 -26.29
CA ASP A 292 13.42 9.34 -25.07
C ASP A 292 12.65 10.32 -24.17
N LYS A 293 11.45 10.78 -24.57
CA LYS A 293 10.57 11.57 -23.71
C LYS A 293 9.83 10.70 -22.69
N GLY A 294 9.84 9.38 -22.87
CA GLY A 294 9.11 8.45 -22.03
C GLY A 294 7.61 8.41 -22.39
N GLY A 295 6.79 7.85 -21.51
CA GLY A 295 5.37 7.66 -21.77
C GLY A 295 4.81 6.33 -21.27
N LEU A 296 3.56 6.05 -21.65
CA LEU A 296 2.86 4.83 -21.28
C LEU A 296 3.20 3.69 -22.24
N VAL A 297 3.41 2.50 -21.67
CA VAL A 297 3.64 1.27 -22.43
C VAL A 297 2.87 0.11 -21.82
N ASP A 298 2.22 -0.68 -22.68
CA ASP A 298 1.61 -1.96 -22.31
C ASP A 298 2.62 -3.09 -22.45
N VAL A 299 2.58 -4.04 -21.52
CA VAL A 299 3.54 -5.14 -21.43
C VAL A 299 2.83 -6.48 -21.33
N THR A 300 3.05 -7.37 -22.29
CA THR A 300 2.45 -8.73 -22.32
C THR A 300 3.48 -9.79 -22.01
N ARG A 301 3.16 -10.75 -21.14
CA ARG A 301 4.02 -11.91 -20.86
C ARG A 301 3.74 -13.04 -21.85
N ASN A 302 4.77 -13.54 -22.53
CA ASN A 302 4.63 -14.51 -23.64
C ASN A 302 5.22 -15.90 -23.33
N GLY A 303 5.37 -16.25 -22.05
CA GLY A 303 5.94 -17.53 -21.65
C GLY A 303 7.44 -17.64 -21.94
N LYS A 304 7.96 -18.87 -22.08
CA LYS A 304 9.38 -19.12 -22.35
C LYS A 304 9.67 -19.17 -23.85
N VAL A 305 10.70 -18.45 -24.29
CA VAL A 305 11.25 -18.55 -25.66
C VAL A 305 12.61 -19.25 -25.61
N PRO A 306 13.04 -19.97 -26.66
CA PRO A 306 14.26 -20.78 -26.64
C PRO A 306 15.55 -19.94 -26.67
N PHE A 307 15.55 -18.80 -27.35
CA PHE A 307 16.68 -17.89 -27.47
C PHE A 307 16.23 -16.46 -27.78
N PHE A 308 17.13 -15.51 -27.59
CA PHE A 308 16.94 -14.08 -27.84
C PHE A 308 18.02 -13.60 -28.81
N VAL A 309 17.60 -12.91 -29.87
CA VAL A 309 18.48 -12.39 -30.91
C VAL A 309 18.86 -10.94 -30.60
N LYS A 310 20.11 -10.57 -30.83
CA LYS A 310 20.57 -9.18 -30.69
C LYS A 310 20.13 -8.34 -31.90
N SER A 311 19.84 -7.07 -31.66
CA SER A 311 19.57 -6.08 -32.69
C SER A 311 19.90 -4.69 -32.19
N GLU A 312 19.96 -3.73 -33.11
CA GLU A 312 20.04 -2.32 -32.78
C GLU A 312 18.87 -1.60 -33.47
N ARG A 313 18.06 -0.90 -32.68
CA ARG A 313 16.86 -0.22 -33.13
C ARG A 313 16.64 1.02 -32.28
N ASN A 314 16.21 2.12 -32.89
CA ASN A 314 15.88 3.39 -32.23
C ASN A 314 16.97 3.85 -31.23
N GLY A 315 18.24 3.72 -31.62
CA GLY A 315 19.39 4.13 -30.79
C GLY A 315 19.68 3.24 -29.57
N VAL A 316 18.99 2.11 -29.42
CA VAL A 316 19.24 1.13 -28.36
C VAL A 316 19.80 -0.16 -28.97
N GLN A 317 20.86 -0.69 -28.38
CA GLN A 317 21.42 -1.99 -28.74
C GLN A 317 20.98 -3.06 -27.72
N SER A 318 20.46 -4.18 -28.22
CA SER A 318 20.11 -5.35 -27.42
C SER A 318 21.16 -6.46 -27.49
N LEU A 319 21.09 -7.39 -26.54
CA LEU A 319 22.02 -8.51 -26.42
C LEU A 319 21.36 -9.83 -26.80
N SER A 320 22.18 -10.78 -27.29
CA SER A 320 21.76 -12.14 -27.59
C SER A 320 21.83 -13.03 -26.36
N LYS A 321 20.94 -14.02 -26.28
CA LYS A 321 20.98 -15.08 -25.26
C LYS A 321 20.51 -16.40 -25.84
N TYR A 322 21.39 -17.39 -25.85
CA TYR A 322 21.13 -18.72 -26.40
C TYR A 322 20.68 -19.71 -25.33
N LYS A 323 19.75 -19.28 -24.46
CA LYS A 323 19.18 -20.11 -23.40
C LYS A 323 17.71 -19.79 -23.23
N SER A 324 16.90 -20.83 -23.03
CA SER A 324 15.48 -20.67 -22.79
C SER A 324 15.22 -19.85 -21.52
N SER A 325 14.40 -18.81 -21.65
CA SER A 325 14.02 -17.93 -20.54
C SER A 325 12.64 -17.32 -20.77
N SER A 326 12.04 -16.78 -19.72
CA SER A 326 10.74 -16.11 -19.83
C SER A 326 10.86 -14.80 -20.59
N SER A 327 9.83 -14.50 -21.35
CA SER A 327 9.79 -13.38 -22.29
C SER A 327 8.58 -12.48 -22.10
N PHE A 328 8.69 -11.27 -22.62
CA PHE A 328 7.61 -10.31 -22.73
C PHE A 328 7.67 -9.54 -24.04
N THR A 329 6.55 -8.95 -24.44
CA THR A 329 6.44 -7.96 -25.52
C THR A 329 5.94 -6.64 -24.97
N VAL A 330 6.15 -5.58 -25.73
CA VAL A 330 5.69 -4.22 -25.45
C VAL A 330 4.80 -3.74 -26.57
N SER A 331 3.80 -2.92 -26.27
CA SER A 331 2.90 -2.33 -27.26
C SER A 331 2.45 -0.93 -26.86
N ASN A 332 2.01 -0.16 -27.87
CA ASN A 332 1.38 1.14 -27.65
C ASN A 332 0.10 0.98 -26.82
N VAL A 333 -0.13 1.94 -25.94
CA VAL A 333 -1.38 2.07 -25.20
C VAL A 333 -2.46 2.60 -26.13
N LYS A 334 -3.54 1.84 -26.31
CA LYS A 334 -4.73 2.31 -27.03
C LYS A 334 -5.63 3.07 -26.06
N GLU A 335 -6.13 4.23 -26.48
CA GLU A 335 -7.12 4.99 -25.71
C GLU A 335 -8.50 4.84 -26.36
N GLN A 336 -9.55 4.79 -25.54
CA GLN A 336 -10.93 4.66 -26.01
C GLN A 336 -11.90 5.43 -25.10
N ASP A 337 -12.75 6.25 -25.70
CA ASP A 337 -13.86 6.90 -25.00
C ASP A 337 -14.98 5.89 -24.72
N LEU A 338 -15.53 5.94 -23.52
CA LEU A 338 -16.62 5.08 -23.09
C LEU A 338 -17.87 5.88 -22.73
N ASP A 339 -18.99 5.18 -22.67
CA ASP A 339 -20.18 5.64 -21.95
C ASP A 339 -20.17 5.16 -20.49
N CYS A 340 -21.16 5.59 -19.72
CA CYS A 340 -21.30 5.19 -18.32
C CYS A 340 -21.77 3.73 -18.12
N TYR A 341 -22.11 3.00 -19.18
CA TYR A 341 -22.73 1.68 -19.13
C TYR A 341 -21.76 0.56 -19.48
N THR A 342 -20.71 0.88 -20.24
CA THR A 342 -19.74 -0.09 -20.74
C THR A 342 -19.06 -0.85 -19.59
N THR A 343 -19.04 -2.17 -19.72
CA THR A 343 -18.46 -3.10 -18.74
C THR A 343 -17.17 -3.71 -19.26
N VAL A 344 -16.36 -4.27 -18.35
CA VAL A 344 -15.12 -4.99 -18.72
C VAL A 344 -15.42 -6.20 -19.59
N ALA A 345 -16.49 -6.94 -19.27
CA ALA A 345 -16.93 -8.11 -20.02
C ALA A 345 -17.26 -7.79 -21.50
N GLN A 346 -17.74 -6.56 -21.78
CA GLN A 346 -18.04 -6.11 -23.15
C GLN A 346 -16.81 -5.54 -23.86
N LEU A 347 -16.01 -4.73 -23.16
CA LEU A 347 -14.89 -4.00 -23.76
C LEU A 347 -13.69 -4.90 -24.07
N CYS A 348 -13.35 -5.76 -23.12
CA CYS A 348 -12.14 -6.57 -23.13
C CYS A 348 -12.38 -7.85 -22.33
N PRO A 349 -13.13 -8.82 -22.88
CA PRO A 349 -13.30 -10.11 -22.24
C PRO A 349 -11.92 -10.75 -22.07
N TYR A 350 -11.56 -11.09 -20.83
CA TYR A 350 -10.28 -11.72 -20.50
C TYR A 350 -10.27 -13.19 -20.94
N GLU A 351 -10.26 -13.39 -22.25
CA GLU A 351 -10.07 -14.69 -22.88
C GLU A 351 -8.58 -14.94 -23.12
N ARG A 352 -8.19 -16.21 -23.23
CA ARG A 352 -6.81 -16.57 -23.57
C ARG A 352 -6.61 -16.51 -25.09
N PRO A 353 -5.53 -15.88 -25.59
CA PRO A 353 -4.44 -15.22 -24.85
C PRO A 353 -4.85 -13.83 -24.33
N GLY A 354 -4.50 -13.53 -23.07
CA GLY A 354 -4.99 -12.35 -22.34
C GLY A 354 -4.80 -11.05 -23.12
N THR A 355 -5.91 -10.40 -23.45
CA THR A 355 -5.96 -9.10 -24.11
C THR A 355 -5.83 -7.99 -23.07
N HIS A 356 -5.05 -6.95 -23.40
CA HIS A 356 -5.00 -5.74 -22.57
C HIS A 356 -6.25 -4.92 -22.84
N CYS A 357 -6.90 -4.44 -21.77
CA CYS A 357 -7.94 -3.43 -21.93
C CYS A 357 -7.30 -2.10 -22.40
N PRO A 358 -7.96 -1.36 -23.32
CA PRO A 358 -7.53 -0.02 -23.66
C PRO A 358 -7.57 0.89 -22.42
N ARG A 359 -6.79 1.97 -22.45
CA ARG A 359 -6.99 3.09 -21.52
C ARG A 359 -8.33 3.70 -21.83
N VAL A 360 -9.20 3.77 -20.84
CA VAL A 360 -10.55 4.27 -21.09
C VAL A 360 -10.65 5.71 -20.64
N HIS A 361 -11.34 6.53 -21.41
CA HIS A 361 -11.70 7.88 -21.00
C HIS A 361 -13.20 7.90 -20.68
N CYS A 362 -13.49 8.19 -19.41
CA CYS A 362 -14.83 8.16 -18.86
C CYS A 362 -15.44 9.56 -18.83
N PRO A 363 -16.73 9.71 -19.21
CA PRO A 363 -17.42 10.98 -19.18
C PRO A 363 -17.76 11.38 -17.73
N ALA A 364 -18.15 12.64 -17.56
CA ALA A 364 -18.68 13.12 -16.31
C ALA A 364 -20.07 12.53 -16.01
N HIS A 365 -20.48 12.62 -14.75
CA HIS A 365 -21.83 12.31 -14.25
C HIS A 365 -22.26 10.84 -14.23
N CYS A 366 -21.34 9.89 -14.43
CA CYS A 366 -21.67 8.46 -14.37
C CYS A 366 -22.18 7.95 -13.01
N LYS A 367 -21.99 8.69 -11.90
CA LYS A 367 -22.60 8.34 -10.61
C LYS A 367 -24.13 8.42 -10.66
N ASP A 368 -24.64 9.40 -11.39
CA ASP A 368 -26.05 9.79 -11.40
C ASP A 368 -26.89 8.80 -12.24
N GLU A 369 -26.22 7.93 -13.00
CA GLU A 369 -26.84 6.84 -13.74
C GLU A 369 -27.45 5.77 -12.80
N PRO A 370 -28.62 5.22 -13.15
CA PRO A 370 -29.26 4.13 -12.40
C PRO A 370 -28.41 2.87 -12.29
N SER A 371 -28.44 2.19 -11.13
CA SER A 371 -27.68 0.96 -10.91
C SER A 371 -28.05 -0.21 -11.81
N TYR A 372 -29.27 -0.22 -12.36
CA TYR A 372 -29.68 -1.24 -13.32
C TYR A 372 -28.91 -1.14 -14.65
N TRP A 373 -28.60 0.07 -15.12
CA TRP A 373 -27.86 0.29 -16.37
C TRP A 373 -26.35 0.39 -16.17
N ALA A 374 -25.92 0.89 -15.01
CA ALA A 374 -24.51 0.99 -14.64
C ALA A 374 -24.27 0.26 -13.31
N PRO A 375 -24.26 -1.09 -13.31
CA PRO A 375 -24.07 -1.86 -12.09
C PRO A 375 -22.65 -1.67 -11.53
N VAL A 376 -22.52 -1.69 -10.21
CA VAL A 376 -21.21 -1.70 -9.54
C VAL A 376 -21.23 -2.85 -8.53
N LEU A 377 -20.54 -3.93 -8.83
CA LEU A 377 -20.54 -5.16 -8.02
C LEU A 377 -19.18 -5.33 -7.37
N GLY A 378 -19.14 -5.26 -6.05
CA GLY A 378 -17.91 -5.40 -5.26
C GLY A 378 -17.24 -4.09 -4.84
N THR A 379 -16.07 -4.24 -4.22
CA THR A 379 -15.30 -3.16 -3.62
C THR A 379 -13.82 -3.51 -3.64
N ASN A 380 -12.98 -2.58 -4.10
CA ASN A 380 -11.56 -2.77 -4.43
C ASN A 380 -11.32 -3.73 -5.61
N ILE A 381 -11.99 -4.88 -5.62
CA ILE A 381 -12.09 -5.81 -6.74
C ILE A 381 -13.55 -5.84 -7.15
N TYR A 382 -13.78 -5.66 -8.44
CA TYR A 382 -15.10 -5.52 -9.02
C TYR A 382 -15.37 -6.66 -10.00
N ALA A 383 -16.64 -7.05 -10.12
CA ALA A 383 -17.03 -8.01 -11.15
C ALA A 383 -16.83 -7.39 -12.54
N ASP A 384 -16.47 -8.22 -13.52
CA ASP A 384 -16.30 -7.82 -14.92
C ASP A 384 -17.60 -7.31 -15.57
N SER A 385 -18.74 -7.67 -15.00
CA SER A 385 -20.07 -7.14 -15.32
C SER A 385 -20.34 -5.74 -14.76
N SER A 386 -19.42 -5.14 -14.00
CA SER A 386 -19.59 -3.77 -13.47
C SER A 386 -19.29 -2.71 -14.54
N SER A 387 -20.01 -1.60 -14.52
CA SER A 387 -19.73 -0.42 -15.34
C SER A 387 -18.36 0.15 -14.97
N ILE A 388 -17.48 0.33 -15.96
CA ILE A 388 -16.11 0.77 -15.72
C ILE A 388 -16.09 2.18 -15.12
N CYS A 389 -16.82 3.12 -15.74
CA CYS A 389 -16.78 4.53 -15.35
C CYS A 389 -17.47 4.80 -14.02
N ARG A 390 -18.61 4.16 -13.75
CA ARG A 390 -19.29 4.31 -12.46
C ARG A 390 -18.51 3.62 -11.33
N THR A 391 -17.88 2.48 -11.63
CA THR A 391 -16.94 1.83 -10.73
C THR A 391 -15.73 2.70 -10.43
N ALA A 392 -15.21 3.41 -11.43
CA ALA A 392 -14.08 4.32 -11.24
C ALA A 392 -14.43 5.50 -10.32
N VAL A 393 -15.66 6.03 -10.42
CA VAL A 393 -16.19 7.01 -9.46
C VAL A 393 -16.33 6.39 -8.07
N HIS A 394 -16.92 5.20 -7.94
CA HIS A 394 -17.04 4.47 -6.67
C HIS A 394 -15.67 4.25 -6.02
N ALA A 395 -14.68 3.80 -6.79
CA ALA A 395 -13.30 3.59 -6.35
C ALA A 395 -12.55 4.89 -6.02
N GLY A 396 -13.05 6.04 -6.48
CA GLY A 396 -12.42 7.35 -6.31
C GLY A 396 -11.24 7.58 -7.24
N VAL A 397 -11.15 6.81 -8.33
CA VAL A 397 -10.12 6.96 -9.36
C VAL A 397 -10.36 8.22 -10.19
N ILE A 398 -11.63 8.52 -10.48
CA ILE A 398 -12.05 9.73 -11.19
C ILE A 398 -13.09 10.49 -10.39
N ARG A 399 -13.19 11.81 -10.64
CA ARG A 399 -14.23 12.65 -10.02
C ARG A 399 -15.48 12.62 -10.89
N ASN A 400 -16.66 12.49 -10.27
CA ASN A 400 -17.93 12.46 -11.01
C ASN A 400 -18.10 13.67 -11.94
N LYS A 401 -17.76 14.89 -11.49
CA LYS A 401 -18.01 16.11 -12.27
C LYS A 401 -17.12 16.28 -13.51
N SER A 402 -15.96 15.64 -13.54
CA SER A 402 -14.98 15.81 -14.63
C SER A 402 -14.80 14.57 -15.49
N GLY A 403 -15.20 13.39 -14.99
CA GLY A 403 -14.77 12.15 -15.60
C GLY A 403 -13.24 11.99 -15.52
N GLY A 404 -12.67 11.28 -16.49
CA GLY A 404 -11.22 11.17 -16.67
C GLY A 404 -10.76 9.79 -17.15
N TYR A 405 -9.44 9.63 -17.23
CA TYR A 405 -8.82 8.38 -17.67
C TYR A 405 -8.83 7.31 -16.58
N VAL A 406 -9.12 6.08 -17.00
CA VAL A 406 -9.15 4.90 -16.14
C VAL A 406 -8.40 3.77 -16.84
N ASP A 407 -7.58 3.06 -16.07
CA ASP A 407 -7.01 1.78 -16.49
C ASP A 407 -7.79 0.65 -15.79
N VAL A 408 -7.88 -0.51 -16.44
CA VAL A 408 -8.48 -1.71 -15.85
C VAL A 408 -7.40 -2.76 -15.67
N MET A 409 -7.31 -3.33 -14.47
CA MET A 409 -6.37 -4.41 -14.17
C MET A 409 -7.13 -5.73 -13.96
N PRO A 410 -6.82 -6.78 -14.74
CA PRO A 410 -7.36 -8.11 -14.48
C PRO A 410 -6.82 -8.65 -13.17
N VAL A 411 -7.69 -9.35 -12.44
CA VAL A 411 -7.34 -10.19 -11.30
C VAL A 411 -8.08 -11.52 -11.42
N ASP A 412 -7.66 -12.52 -10.65
CA ASP A 412 -8.36 -13.80 -10.64
C ASP A 412 -9.82 -13.61 -10.18
N LYS A 413 -10.73 -14.34 -10.84
CA LYS A 413 -12.16 -14.29 -10.55
C LYS A 413 -12.41 -14.64 -9.08
N LYS A 414 -13.27 -13.86 -8.42
CA LYS A 414 -13.70 -14.12 -7.05
C LYS A 414 -15.08 -14.76 -7.03
N GLU A 415 -15.30 -15.64 -6.06
CA GLU A 415 -16.60 -16.27 -5.83
C GLU A 415 -17.58 -15.34 -5.10
N ILE A 416 -17.06 -14.40 -4.30
CA ILE A 416 -17.86 -13.50 -3.46
C ILE A 416 -17.33 -12.07 -3.60
N TYR A 417 -18.24 -11.12 -3.82
CA TYR A 417 -17.95 -9.69 -3.84
C TYR A 417 -18.56 -9.02 -2.60
N VAL A 418 -17.94 -7.91 -2.17
CA VAL A 418 -18.38 -7.15 -1.00
C VAL A 418 -18.83 -5.78 -1.46
N GLY A 419 -20.11 -5.47 -1.26
CA GLY A 419 -20.68 -4.15 -1.53
C GLY A 419 -20.27 -3.11 -0.46
N SER A 420 -20.13 -1.85 -0.86
CA SER A 420 -19.89 -0.71 0.04
C SER A 420 -20.44 0.59 -0.54
N LEU A 421 -20.58 1.63 0.30
CA LEU A 421 -20.91 2.98 -0.13
C LEU A 421 -19.61 3.80 -0.18
N ARG A 422 -19.18 4.22 -1.37
CA ARG A 422 -17.98 5.06 -1.54
C ARG A 422 -18.21 6.12 -2.60
N ASN A 423 -17.71 7.34 -2.33
CA ASN A 423 -17.82 8.49 -3.23
C ASN A 423 -19.28 8.76 -3.69
N GLY A 424 -20.25 8.36 -2.88
CA GLY A 424 -21.68 8.48 -3.14
C GLY A 424 -22.25 7.49 -4.16
N VAL A 425 -21.52 6.44 -4.53
CA VAL A 425 -22.02 5.29 -5.29
C VAL A 425 -22.18 4.12 -4.32
N GLN A 426 -23.31 3.42 -4.36
CA GLN A 426 -23.52 2.18 -3.62
C GLN A 426 -23.16 1.01 -4.52
N SER A 427 -22.23 0.16 -4.09
CA SER A 427 -21.94 -1.10 -4.76
C SER A 427 -22.69 -2.27 -4.13
N GLU A 428 -23.03 -3.24 -4.98
CA GLU A 428 -23.77 -4.46 -4.67
C GLU A 428 -22.81 -5.61 -4.33
N ARG A 429 -23.34 -6.66 -3.72
CA ARG A 429 -22.60 -7.84 -3.26
C ARG A 429 -22.55 -8.93 -4.31
#